data_AF-A0A0R1UD41-F1
#
_entry.id   AF-A0A0R1UD41-F1
#
_cell.length_a   1.000
_cell.length_b   1.000
_cell.length_c   1.000
_cell.angle_alpha   90.00
_cell.angle_beta   90.00
_cell.angle_gamma   90.00
#
_symmetry.space_group_name_H-M   'P 1'
#
loop_
_entity.id
_entity.type
_entity.pdbx_description
1 polymer ?
#
loop_
_entity_poly.entity_id
_entity_poly.type
_entity_poly.pdbx_seq_one_letter_code
_entity_poly.pdbx_strand_id
1 'polypeptide(L)'
;MYMVKTCSLLDLRESLNASGGKKFKVTTFCKIIEMDRSVFYSVYKNGSRDLFVSVIEIEINKHFMKAQNNSKVDSGHIMDSIILQIRNNWKIYRWMYESLNYEGLAYVRENLIDCIFRNFQDYAFNRKGISKNRLKPIVNCIYSQLFDWTINGCEVATVEIHAALKQFVPMLEGHRCDADLMW
;
A
#
# COMPACT_ATOMS: atom_id res chain seq x y z
N MET A 1 7.26 24.29 18.09
CA MET A 1 6.77 23.60 16.87
C MET A 1 7.45 22.25 16.82
N TYR A 2 6.83 21.20 17.35
CA TYR A 2 7.40 19.86 17.30
C TYR A 2 7.25 19.34 15.87
N MET A 3 8.35 19.06 15.18
CA MET A 3 8.31 18.31 13.92
C MET A 3 7.66 16.96 14.23
N VAL A 4 6.50 16.70 13.64
CA VAL A 4 5.85 15.38 13.74
C VAL A 4 6.74 14.40 12.97
N LYS A 5 7.51 13.59 13.71
CA LYS A 5 8.32 12.52 13.13
C LYS A 5 7.39 11.58 12.37
N THR A 6 7.54 11.54 11.04
CA THR A 6 6.79 10.61 10.21
C THR A 6 7.32 9.21 10.47
N CYS A 7 6.47 8.30 10.96
CA CYS A 7 6.86 6.91 11.19
C CYS A 7 7.03 6.18 9.86
N SER A 8 7.92 5.19 9.84
CA SER A 8 8.32 4.43 8.66
C SER A 8 8.16 2.92 8.86
N LEU A 9 8.33 2.17 7.76
CA LEU A 9 8.34 0.71 7.81
C LEU A 9 9.52 0.15 8.61
N LEU A 10 10.63 0.89 8.69
CA LEU A 10 11.80 0.51 9.50
C LEU A 10 11.46 0.57 11.00
N ASP A 11 10.78 1.62 11.44
CA ASP A 11 10.35 1.76 12.84
C ASP A 11 9.43 0.60 13.25
N LEU A 12 8.53 0.18 12.35
CA LEU A 12 7.66 -0.99 12.57
C LEU A 12 8.45 -2.30 12.60
N ARG A 13 9.49 -2.44 11.77
CA ARG A 13 10.38 -3.62 11.78
C ARG A 13 11.12 -3.74 13.11
N GLU A 14 11.66 -2.65 13.62
CA GLU A 14 12.33 -2.63 14.93
C GLU A 14 11.34 -3.01 16.04
N SER A 15 10.11 -2.50 15.96
CA SER A 15 9.06 -2.85 16.92
C SER A 15 8.65 -4.32 16.89
N LEU A 16 8.55 -4.92 15.69
CA LEU A 16 8.32 -6.36 15.53
C LEU A 16 9.45 -7.19 16.15
N ASN A 17 10.70 -6.80 15.91
CA ASN A 17 11.86 -7.49 16.46
C ASN A 17 11.90 -7.41 17.99
N ALA A 18 11.67 -6.21 18.54
CA ALA A 18 11.64 -5.97 19.99
C ALA A 18 10.48 -6.70 20.69
N SER A 19 9.35 -6.93 20.00
CA SER A 19 8.22 -7.68 20.56
C SER A 19 8.41 -9.20 20.48
N GLY A 20 9.45 -9.68 19.79
CA GLY A 20 9.65 -11.10 19.51
C GLY A 20 8.50 -11.71 18.70
N GLY A 21 7.94 -10.95 17.75
CA GLY A 21 6.81 -11.41 16.93
C GLY A 21 5.43 -11.30 17.60
N LYS A 22 5.34 -10.85 18.86
CA LYS A 22 4.06 -10.66 19.54
C LYS A 22 3.30 -9.46 18.96
N LYS A 23 1.98 -9.45 19.12
CA LYS A 23 1.09 -8.36 18.67
C LYS A 23 1.63 -6.97 18.99
N PHE A 24 1.44 -6.04 18.06
CA PHE A 24 1.85 -4.64 18.18
C PHE A 24 1.37 -4.01 19.49
N LYS A 25 2.25 -3.27 20.15
CA LYS A 25 1.94 -2.48 21.34
C LYS A 25 2.45 -1.06 21.16
N VAL A 26 1.56 -0.08 21.26
CA VAL A 26 1.89 1.36 21.20
C VAL A 26 2.99 1.70 22.21
N THR A 27 2.94 1.13 23.42
CA THR A 27 3.95 1.37 24.47
C THR A 27 5.35 0.94 24.06
N THR A 28 5.48 -0.22 23.42
CA THR A 28 6.76 -0.74 22.92
C THR A 28 7.24 0.10 21.74
N PHE A 29 6.36 0.38 20.78
CA PHE A 29 6.67 1.19 19.60
C PHE A 29 7.15 2.59 19.99
N CYS A 30 6.40 3.30 20.84
CA CYS A 30 6.73 4.63 21.34
C CYS A 30 8.11 4.70 22.01
N LYS A 31 8.49 3.67 22.78
CA LYS A 31 9.83 3.60 23.39
C LYS A 31 10.94 3.48 22.36
N ILE A 32 10.72 2.72 21.28
CA ILE A 32 11.72 2.49 20.23
C ILE A 32 11.98 3.78 19.44
N ILE A 33 10.91 4.47 19.06
CA ILE A 33 11.03 5.68 18.25
C ILE A 33 11.26 6.96 19.08
N GLU A 34 11.40 6.82 20.39
CA GLU A 34 11.55 7.89 21.38
C GLU A 34 10.42 8.94 21.30
N MET A 35 9.18 8.46 21.22
CA MET A 35 7.97 9.27 21.15
C MET A 35 7.11 9.07 22.40
N ASP A 36 6.62 10.16 22.98
CA ASP A 36 5.63 10.09 24.05
C ASP A 36 4.30 9.52 23.54
N ARG A 37 3.63 8.70 24.36
CA ARG A 37 2.32 8.14 24.00
C ARG A 37 1.26 9.23 23.76
N SER A 38 1.33 10.34 24.49
CA SER A 38 0.42 11.48 24.29
C SER A 38 0.59 12.09 22.91
N VAL A 39 1.83 12.22 22.42
CA VAL A 39 2.15 12.66 21.06
C VAL A 39 1.69 11.62 20.04
N PHE A 40 1.89 10.33 20.31
CA PHE A 40 1.39 9.28 19.44
C PHE A 40 -0.12 9.37 19.20
N TYR A 41 -0.92 9.50 20.26
CA TYR A 41 -2.37 9.57 20.14
C TYR A 41 -2.89 10.93 19.64
N SER A 42 -2.08 12.00 19.69
CA SER A 42 -2.44 13.27 19.05
C SER A 42 -2.26 13.22 17.53
N VAL A 43 -1.29 12.42 17.04
CA VAL A 43 -1.02 12.21 15.62
C VAL A 43 -1.92 11.11 15.05
N TYR A 44 -1.98 9.95 15.72
CA TYR A 44 -2.71 8.75 15.32
C TYR A 44 -3.94 8.58 16.21
N LYS A 45 -5.00 9.35 15.90
CA LYS A 45 -6.22 9.45 16.72
C LYS A 45 -6.90 8.11 16.95
N ASN A 46 -6.85 7.23 15.96
CA ASN A 46 -7.40 5.90 16.03
C ASN A 46 -6.38 4.83 16.45
N GLY A 47 -5.22 5.23 16.96
CA GLY A 47 -4.18 4.33 17.44
C GLY A 47 -3.41 3.63 16.32
N SER A 48 -3.13 2.34 16.49
CA SER A 48 -2.26 1.59 15.57
C SER A 48 -2.81 1.48 14.15
N ARG A 49 -4.12 1.49 13.94
CA ARG A 49 -4.70 1.43 12.59
C ARG A 49 -4.37 2.67 11.75
N ASP A 50 -4.35 3.87 12.34
CA ASP A 50 -3.91 5.08 11.63
C ASP A 50 -2.42 5.02 11.30
N LEU A 51 -1.60 4.58 12.27
CA LEU A 51 -0.17 4.37 12.05
C LEU A 51 0.08 3.42 10.88
N PHE A 52 -0.63 2.29 10.85
CA PHE A 52 -0.46 1.26 9.85
C PHE A 52 -0.88 1.75 8.46
N VAL A 53 -2.02 2.44 8.36
CA VAL A 53 -2.42 3.12 7.10
C VAL A 53 -1.32 4.08 6.67
N SER A 54 -0.92 5.01 7.54
CA SER A 54 0.06 6.05 7.21
C SER A 54 1.37 5.47 6.69
N VAL A 55 1.93 4.45 7.35
CA VAL A 55 3.19 3.82 6.93
C VAL A 55 3.04 3.13 5.57
N ILE A 56 1.95 2.39 5.35
CA ILE A 56 1.73 1.68 4.07
C ILE A 56 1.45 2.69 2.94
N GLU A 57 0.66 3.73 3.19
CA GLU A 57 0.38 4.79 2.21
C GLU A 57 1.67 5.48 1.76
N ILE A 58 2.58 5.78 2.68
CA ILE A 58 3.90 6.36 2.35
C ILE A 58 4.65 5.44 1.38
N GLU A 59 4.67 4.14 1.63
CA GLU A 59 5.35 3.17 0.77
C GLU A 59 4.70 3.05 -0.60
N ILE A 60 3.36 2.98 -0.66
CA ILE A 60 2.62 2.98 -1.93
C ILE A 60 2.93 4.24 -2.74
N ASN A 61 2.78 5.43 -2.12
CA ASN A 61 2.97 6.72 -2.78
C ASN A 61 4.38 6.86 -3.37
N LYS A 62 5.42 6.37 -2.66
CA LYS A 62 6.81 6.40 -3.18
C LYS A 62 6.94 5.71 -4.53
N HIS A 63 6.25 4.58 -4.75
CA HIS A 63 6.30 3.84 -6.01
C HIS A 63 5.60 4.59 -7.14
N PHE A 64 4.46 5.23 -6.86
CA PHE A 64 3.75 6.04 -7.86
C PHE A 64 4.45 7.36 -8.20
N MET A 65 5.04 8.05 -7.20
CA MET A 65 5.82 9.27 -7.45
C MET A 65 7.03 9.00 -8.34
N LYS A 66 7.72 7.87 -8.14
CA LYS A 66 8.84 7.47 -9.00
C LYS A 66 8.40 7.30 -10.46
N ALA A 67 7.18 6.82 -10.69
CA ALA A 67 6.62 6.66 -12.03
C ALA A 67 6.20 8.00 -12.67
N GLN A 68 5.65 8.92 -11.88
CA GLN A 68 5.30 10.27 -12.36
C GLN A 68 6.55 11.04 -12.83
N ASN A 69 7.69 10.83 -12.16
CA ASN A 69 8.95 11.51 -12.48
C ASN A 69 9.71 10.89 -13.67
N ASN A 70 9.26 9.75 -14.20
CA ASN A 70 9.95 9.05 -15.30
C ASN A 70 8.94 8.49 -16.30
N SER A 71 8.85 9.12 -17.48
CA SER A 71 7.89 8.76 -18.54
C SER A 71 8.01 7.32 -19.06
N LYS A 72 9.14 6.65 -18.84
CA LYS A 72 9.37 5.23 -19.20
C LYS A 72 8.79 4.24 -18.19
N VAL A 73 8.35 4.70 -17.02
CA VAL A 73 7.76 3.84 -16.00
C VAL A 73 6.27 3.75 -16.26
N ASP A 74 5.84 2.55 -16.63
CA ASP A 74 4.45 2.20 -16.88
C ASP A 74 3.77 1.65 -15.61
N SER A 75 2.49 1.30 -15.69
CA SER A 75 1.74 0.80 -14.53
C SER A 75 2.20 -0.60 -14.10
N GLY A 76 2.74 -1.39 -15.03
CA GLY A 76 3.34 -2.69 -14.76
C GLY A 76 4.60 -2.56 -13.90
N HIS A 77 5.47 -1.58 -14.18
CA HIS A 77 6.65 -1.31 -13.36
C HIS A 77 6.30 -0.85 -11.93
N ILE A 78 5.21 -0.08 -11.78
CA ILE A 78 4.69 0.31 -10.46
C ILE A 78 4.25 -0.95 -9.69
N MET A 79 3.46 -1.82 -10.32
CA MET A 79 3.01 -3.08 -9.72
C MET A 79 4.21 -3.96 -9.33
N ASP A 80 5.16 -4.16 -10.24
CA ASP A 80 6.35 -4.97 -10.02
C ASP A 80 7.14 -4.46 -8.79
N SER A 81 7.25 -3.14 -8.65
CA SER A 81 7.93 -2.53 -7.50
C SER A 81 7.19 -2.74 -6.18
N ILE A 82 5.85 -2.58 -6.18
CA ILE A 82 5.02 -2.81 -5.00
C ILE A 82 5.07 -4.28 -4.57
N ILE A 83 4.97 -5.21 -5.52
CA ILE A 83 5.00 -6.66 -5.23
C ILE A 83 6.34 -7.04 -4.60
N LEU A 84 7.45 -6.54 -5.14
CA LEU A 84 8.78 -6.79 -4.57
C LEU A 84 8.92 -6.20 -3.16
N GLN A 85 8.39 -4.99 -2.94
CA GLN A 85 8.40 -4.31 -1.65
C GLN A 85 7.56 -5.08 -0.61
N ILE A 86 6.41 -5.61 -1.02
CA ILE A 86 5.58 -6.53 -0.22
C ILE A 86 6.36 -7.79 0.13
N ARG A 87 6.94 -8.48 -0.86
CA ARG A 87 7.71 -9.71 -0.62
C ARG A 87 8.89 -9.49 0.33
N ASN A 88 9.60 -8.39 0.21
CA ASN A 88 10.75 -8.13 1.09
C ASN A 88 10.35 -7.79 2.53
N ASN A 89 9.08 -7.42 2.76
CA ASN A 89 8.58 -6.94 4.04
C ASN A 89 7.35 -7.72 4.54
N TRP A 90 7.02 -8.87 3.95
CA TRP A 90 5.75 -9.57 4.17
C TRP A 90 5.50 -9.87 5.65
N LYS A 91 6.54 -10.20 6.41
CA LYS A 91 6.45 -10.48 7.85
C LYS A 91 5.93 -9.28 8.63
N ILE A 92 6.32 -8.07 8.26
CA ILE A 92 5.88 -6.83 8.91
C ILE A 92 4.42 -6.58 8.57
N TYR A 93 4.06 -6.68 7.29
CA TYR A 93 2.67 -6.48 6.86
C TYR A 93 1.72 -7.50 7.48
N ARG A 94 2.08 -8.78 7.45
CA ARG A 94 1.32 -9.84 8.11
C ARG A 94 1.17 -9.55 9.60
N TRP A 95 2.25 -9.19 10.28
CA TRP A 95 2.21 -8.84 11.70
C TRP A 95 1.32 -7.62 12.01
N MET A 96 1.32 -6.60 11.15
CA MET A 96 0.41 -5.45 11.28
C MET A 96 -1.04 -5.92 11.19
N TYR A 97 -1.37 -6.75 10.21
CA TYR A 97 -2.74 -7.28 10.04
C TYR A 97 -3.16 -8.18 11.20
N GLU A 98 -2.30 -9.09 11.66
CA GLU A 98 -2.57 -9.98 12.81
C GLU A 98 -2.67 -9.23 14.16
N SER A 99 -2.14 -8.01 14.21
CA SER A 99 -2.24 -7.13 15.38
C SER A 99 -3.57 -6.38 15.49
N LEU A 100 -4.39 -6.40 14.44
CA LEU A 100 -5.68 -5.73 14.38
C LEU A 100 -6.84 -6.66 14.71
N ASN A 101 -7.95 -6.08 15.18
CA ASN A 101 -9.24 -6.76 15.21
C ASN A 101 -9.95 -6.60 13.86
N TYR A 102 -11.14 -7.19 13.73
CA TYR A 102 -11.95 -7.12 12.52
C TYR A 102 -12.21 -5.68 12.05
N GLU A 103 -12.65 -4.80 12.95
CA GLU A 103 -12.92 -3.39 12.64
C GLU A 103 -11.67 -2.63 12.22
N GLY A 104 -10.53 -2.90 12.85
CA GLY A 104 -9.23 -2.34 12.47
C GLY A 104 -8.78 -2.80 11.09
N LEU A 105 -8.99 -4.08 10.75
CA LEU A 105 -8.69 -4.62 9.43
C LEU A 105 -9.56 -3.97 8.35
N ALA A 106 -10.87 -3.84 8.61
CA ALA A 106 -11.80 -3.15 7.71
C ALA A 106 -11.37 -1.70 7.46
N TYR A 107 -11.03 -0.97 8.53
CA TYR A 107 -10.53 0.40 8.45
C TYR A 107 -9.26 0.51 7.60
N VAL A 108 -8.26 -0.33 7.86
CA VAL A 108 -7.01 -0.32 7.08
C VAL A 108 -7.28 -0.66 5.62
N ARG A 109 -8.12 -1.68 5.35
CA ARG A 109 -8.48 -2.09 4.01
C ARG A 109 -9.11 -0.95 3.20
N GLU A 110 -10.13 -0.29 3.75
CA GLU A 110 -10.82 0.80 3.07
C GLU A 110 -9.87 1.95 2.72
N ASN A 111 -9.04 2.38 3.68
CA ASN A 111 -8.09 3.47 3.45
C ASN A 111 -7.01 3.11 2.43
N LEU A 112 -6.49 1.88 2.44
CA LEU A 112 -5.49 1.45 1.47
C LEU A 112 -6.06 1.27 0.06
N ILE A 113 -7.28 0.76 -0.07
CA ILE A 113 -8.00 0.73 -1.34
C ILE A 113 -8.17 2.15 -1.89
N ASP A 114 -8.58 3.10 -1.04
CA ASP A 114 -8.73 4.50 -1.42
C ASP A 114 -7.40 5.13 -1.82
N CYS A 115 -6.31 4.83 -1.10
CA CYS A 115 -4.95 5.27 -1.44
C CYS A 115 -4.52 4.77 -2.82
N ILE A 116 -4.62 3.46 -3.07
CA ILE A 116 -4.27 2.84 -4.35
C ILE A 116 -5.14 3.42 -5.47
N PHE A 117 -6.43 3.62 -5.20
CA PHE A 117 -7.37 4.22 -6.15
C PHE A 117 -6.96 5.63 -6.54
N ARG A 118 -6.66 6.51 -5.56
CA ARG A 118 -6.21 7.89 -5.85
C ARG A 118 -4.95 7.89 -6.71
N ASN A 119 -3.96 7.08 -6.34
CA ASN A 119 -2.70 6.97 -7.08
C ASN A 119 -2.88 6.48 -8.53
N PHE A 120 -3.66 5.42 -8.75
CA PHE A 120 -3.95 4.96 -10.11
C PHE A 120 -4.83 5.94 -10.88
N GLN A 121 -5.76 6.64 -10.21
CA GLN A 121 -6.58 7.64 -10.86
C GLN A 121 -5.72 8.79 -11.37
N ASP A 122 -4.78 9.28 -10.56
CA ASP A 122 -3.86 10.35 -10.94
C ASP A 122 -2.92 9.89 -12.07
N TYR A 123 -2.41 8.66 -11.99
CA TYR A 123 -1.61 8.05 -13.05
C TYR A 123 -2.39 7.94 -14.37
N ALA A 124 -3.63 7.42 -14.33
CA ALA A 124 -4.47 7.17 -15.50
C ALA A 124 -5.03 8.45 -16.11
N PHE A 125 -5.36 9.46 -15.30
CA PHE A 125 -5.83 10.77 -15.75
C PHE A 125 -4.81 11.44 -16.68
N ASN A 126 -3.52 11.34 -16.33
CA ASN A 126 -2.41 11.85 -17.14
C ASN A 126 -2.20 11.09 -18.46
N ARG A 127 -2.89 9.96 -18.68
CA ARG A 127 -2.68 9.06 -19.83
C ARG A 127 -3.96 8.73 -20.62
N LYS A 128 -5.01 9.57 -20.53
CA LYS A 128 -6.33 9.33 -21.18
C LYS A 128 -6.98 7.98 -20.80
N GLY A 129 -6.70 7.52 -19.57
CA GLY A 129 -7.06 6.20 -19.06
C GLY A 129 -8.54 5.93 -18.77
N ILE A 130 -8.74 4.92 -17.93
CA ILE A 130 -10.03 4.37 -17.51
C ILE A 130 -10.89 5.36 -16.69
N SER A 131 -12.22 5.25 -16.81
CA SER A 131 -13.14 6.05 -15.98
C SER A 131 -13.08 5.63 -14.49
N LYS A 132 -13.35 6.57 -13.58
CA LYS A 132 -13.36 6.32 -12.12
C LYS A 132 -14.20 5.10 -11.73
N ASN A 133 -15.39 4.97 -12.34
CA ASN A 133 -16.33 3.89 -12.06
C ASN A 133 -15.78 2.49 -12.41
N ARG A 134 -14.94 2.41 -13.45
CA ARG A 134 -14.30 1.14 -13.84
C ARG A 134 -12.98 0.89 -13.10
N LEU A 135 -12.33 1.94 -12.59
CA LEU A 135 -11.10 1.82 -11.82
C LEU A 135 -11.32 1.19 -10.43
N LYS A 136 -12.41 1.56 -9.74
CA LYS A 136 -12.66 1.11 -8.36
C LYS A 136 -12.72 -0.42 -8.22
N PRO A 137 -13.47 -1.17 -9.06
CA PRO A 137 -13.44 -2.63 -9.02
C PRO A 137 -12.06 -3.24 -9.27
N ILE A 138 -11.28 -2.69 -10.20
CA ILE A 138 -9.92 -3.16 -10.50
C ILE A 138 -9.01 -3.00 -9.29
N VAL A 139 -9.04 -1.83 -8.66
CA VAL A 139 -8.24 -1.54 -7.46
C VAL A 139 -8.62 -2.46 -6.30
N ASN A 140 -9.92 -2.75 -6.12
CA ASN A 140 -10.38 -3.73 -5.14
C ASN A 140 -9.78 -5.12 -5.42
N CYS A 141 -9.79 -5.57 -6.68
CA CYS A 141 -9.19 -6.86 -7.06
C CYS A 141 -7.68 -6.88 -6.81
N ILE A 142 -6.95 -5.83 -7.20
CA ILE A 142 -5.51 -5.70 -6.96
C ILE A 142 -5.21 -5.78 -5.47
N TYR A 143 -5.90 -4.97 -4.65
CA TYR A 143 -5.72 -4.98 -3.21
C TYR A 143 -6.02 -6.35 -2.61
N SER A 144 -7.14 -6.97 -2.98
CA SER A 144 -7.53 -8.27 -2.45
C SER A 144 -6.52 -9.37 -2.76
N GLN A 145 -5.97 -9.40 -3.98
CA GLN A 145 -4.93 -10.36 -4.35
C GLN A 145 -3.63 -10.13 -3.57
N LEU A 146 -3.18 -8.87 -3.46
CA LEU A 146 -1.98 -8.53 -2.71
C LEU A 146 -2.13 -8.82 -1.21
N PHE A 147 -3.28 -8.50 -0.64
CA PHE A 147 -3.60 -8.75 0.76
C PHE A 147 -3.58 -10.25 1.06
N ASP A 148 -4.31 -11.05 0.27
CA ASP A 148 -4.37 -12.51 0.43
C ASP A 148 -2.98 -13.14 0.31
N TRP A 149 -2.21 -12.74 -0.71
CA TRP A 149 -0.84 -13.21 -0.88
C TRP A 149 0.06 -12.85 0.32
N THR A 150 -0.12 -11.65 0.89
CA THR A 150 0.68 -11.17 2.04
C THR A 150 0.37 -11.94 3.32
N ILE A 151 -0.92 -12.14 3.65
CA ILE A 151 -1.32 -12.85 4.88
C ILE A 151 -0.91 -14.32 4.85
N ASN A 152 -0.90 -14.92 3.65
CA ASN A 152 -0.40 -16.27 3.41
C ASN A 152 1.13 -16.32 3.24
N GLY A 153 1.85 -15.31 3.71
CA GLY A 153 3.32 -15.34 3.80
C GLY A 153 4.08 -15.24 2.49
N CYS A 154 3.42 -14.76 1.43
CA CYS A 154 3.97 -14.69 0.08
C CYS A 154 4.47 -16.06 -0.45
N GLU A 155 3.78 -17.15 -0.10
CA GLU A 155 4.14 -18.53 -0.51
C GLU A 155 4.08 -18.72 -2.03
N VAL A 156 3.08 -18.12 -2.69
CA VAL A 156 2.96 -18.12 -4.16
C VAL A 156 4.13 -17.37 -4.77
N ALA A 157 4.72 -17.90 -5.85
CA ALA A 157 5.85 -17.29 -6.52
C ALA A 157 5.53 -15.87 -7.02
N THR A 158 6.44 -14.92 -6.79
CA THR A 158 6.28 -13.52 -7.26
C THR A 158 5.93 -13.42 -8.73
N VAL A 159 6.51 -14.27 -9.59
CA VAL A 159 6.23 -14.26 -11.03
C VAL A 159 4.74 -14.54 -11.33
N GLU A 160 4.10 -15.41 -10.56
CA GLU A 160 2.68 -15.75 -10.71
C GLU A 160 1.79 -14.57 -10.28
N ILE A 161 2.14 -13.93 -9.17
CA ILE A 161 1.45 -12.71 -8.71
C ILE A 161 1.62 -11.56 -9.70
N HIS A 162 2.82 -11.41 -10.28
CA HIS A 162 3.05 -10.45 -11.36
C HIS A 162 2.16 -10.74 -12.55
N ALA A 163 2.10 -12.00 -13.02
CA ALA A 163 1.25 -12.38 -14.15
C ALA A 163 -0.22 -12.09 -13.86
N ALA A 164 -0.70 -12.42 -12.65
CA ALA A 164 -2.08 -12.17 -12.23
C ALA A 164 -2.41 -10.67 -12.16
N LEU A 165 -1.47 -9.80 -11.77
CA LEU A 165 -1.72 -8.36 -11.69
C LEU A 165 -1.49 -7.64 -13.02
N LYS A 166 -0.57 -8.13 -13.87
CA LYS A 166 -0.29 -7.57 -15.20
C LYS A 166 -1.49 -7.61 -16.14
N GLN A 167 -2.46 -8.50 -15.93
CA GLN A 167 -3.71 -8.48 -16.70
C GLN A 167 -4.50 -7.17 -16.57
N PHE A 168 -4.29 -6.40 -15.49
CA PHE A 168 -4.96 -5.12 -15.27
C PHE A 168 -4.24 -3.94 -15.94
N VAL A 169 -2.97 -4.09 -16.34
CA VAL A 169 -2.14 -3.03 -16.94
C VAL A 169 -2.78 -2.40 -18.18
N PRO A 170 -3.27 -3.16 -19.18
CA PRO A 170 -3.90 -2.56 -20.37
C PRO A 170 -5.13 -1.70 -20.03
N MET A 171 -5.86 -2.08 -18.97
CA MET A 171 -7.03 -1.33 -18.51
C MET A 171 -6.62 -0.01 -17.84
N LEU A 172 -5.48 0.04 -17.16
CA LEU A 172 -4.98 1.21 -16.45
C LEU A 172 -4.29 2.22 -17.38
N GLU A 173 -3.69 1.75 -18.47
CA GLU A 173 -2.93 2.57 -19.42
C GLU A 173 -3.79 3.20 -20.51
N GLY A 174 -5.07 2.83 -20.60
CA GLY A 174 -5.98 3.52 -21.50
C GLY A 174 -5.63 3.33 -22.96
N HIS A 175 -5.34 2.10 -23.38
CA HIS A 175 -5.49 1.73 -24.79
C HIS A 175 -6.98 1.79 -25.16
N ARG A 176 -7.52 3.01 -25.26
CA ARG A 176 -8.68 3.23 -26.12
C ARG A 176 -8.18 2.83 -27.50
N CYS A 177 -8.91 1.97 -28.21
CA CYS A 177 -8.74 1.91 -29.66
C CYS A 177 -8.77 3.36 -30.14
N ASP A 178 -7.72 3.81 -30.82
CA ASP A 178 -7.72 5.10 -31.50
C ASP A 178 -8.86 5.06 -32.52
N ALA A 179 -10.03 5.54 -32.10
CA ALA A 179 -11.19 5.71 -32.98
C ALA A 179 -10.93 6.81 -34.03
N ASP A 180 -9.80 7.51 -33.92
CA ASP A 180 -9.34 8.54 -34.85
C ASP A 180 -8.61 7.96 -36.09
N LEU A 181 -8.52 6.63 -36.24
CA LEU A 181 -8.04 5.95 -37.46
C LEU A 181 -9.16 5.36 -38.34
N MET A 182 -10.42 5.70 -38.08
CA MET A 182 -11.55 5.27 -38.91
C MET A 182 -12.44 6.44 -39.34
N TRP A 183 -11.87 7.50 -39.93
CA TRP A 183 -12.53 8.36 -40.94
C TRP A 183 -11.49 8.99 -41.85
#